data_AF-A0A8S2PM75-F1
#
_entry.id   AF-A0A8S2PM75-F1
#
_cell.length_a   1.000
_cell.length_b   1.000
_cell.length_c   1.000
_cell.angle_alpha   90.00
_cell.angle_beta   90.00
_cell.angle_gamma   90.00
#
_symmetry.space_group_name_H-M   'P 1'
#
loop_
_entity.id
_entity.type
_entity.pdbx_description
1 polymer ?
#
loop_
_entity_poly.entity_id
_entity_poly.type
_entity_poly.pdbx_seq_one_letter_code
_entity_poly.pdbx_strand_id
1 'polypeptide(L)'
;MHSYNRIDRASSGINQENHDKKEAEQPSGDLYPNKKKSSPISEINFAMNKISGNTRPNKDMEVEIRPKRSRRRQLLNNLFDVLAIAATAIIFGLIYLLAKPSPRGFFCDDTSIRYPIKPDTIPMWLLGVYGGLGPVIIFCIVEIWVVRPFDCGRRSNLNNIKRRRIDYLKTILQTIFLFGLGIATCFLITEVGKRTIGRLRPYYLTLCNPNWANIECTKTILSFSGPVSVPQYITNHNCNETVLDKDLREARLSFPSGHASYSTFAFVFLFVII
;
A
#
# COMPACT_ATOMS: atom_id res chain seq x y z
N MET A 1 -15.81 30.20 29.28
CA MET A 1 -15.82 30.42 30.74
C MET A 1 -16.83 29.49 31.36
N HIS A 2 -16.44 28.73 32.39
CA HIS A 2 -17.27 28.04 33.40
C HIS A 2 -18.46 27.13 32.99
N SER A 3 -18.85 26.10 33.76
CA SER A 3 -18.17 25.17 34.68
C SER A 3 -19.25 24.35 35.40
N TYR A 4 -19.08 23.02 35.50
CA TYR A 4 -19.58 22.18 36.63
C TYR A 4 -21.11 22.17 36.92
N ASN A 5 -21.70 21.31 37.77
CA ASN A 5 -21.32 20.06 38.45
C ASN A 5 -22.60 19.20 38.59
N ARG A 6 -22.54 17.86 38.52
CA ARG A 6 -22.57 16.90 39.64
C ARG A 6 -23.66 17.11 40.72
N ILE A 7 -24.52 16.09 40.83
CA ILE A 7 -25.15 15.58 42.07
C ILE A 7 -25.00 14.04 41.95
N ASP A 8 -24.23 13.28 42.75
CA ASP A 8 -24.10 13.05 44.20
C ASP A 8 -25.10 12.06 44.85
N ARG A 9 -24.55 11.23 45.77
CA ARG A 9 -25.16 10.47 46.88
C ARG A 9 -25.83 9.09 46.61
N ALA A 10 -25.74 8.11 47.54
CA ALA A 10 -25.08 8.08 48.87
C ALA A 10 -24.77 6.65 49.41
N SER A 11 -23.82 6.59 50.37
CA SER A 11 -23.77 5.74 51.61
C SER A 11 -23.80 4.21 51.52
N SER A 12 -23.23 3.40 52.44
CA SER A 12 -22.35 3.54 53.63
C SER A 12 -21.82 2.12 54.02
N GLY A 13 -20.84 1.87 54.90
CA GLY A 13 -19.90 2.74 55.63
C GLY A 13 -19.52 2.24 57.04
N ILE A 14 -18.24 2.36 57.45
CA ILE A 14 -17.74 2.55 58.85
C ILE A 14 -17.73 1.32 59.81
N ASN A 15 -16.55 0.83 60.26
CA ASN A 15 -15.96 1.05 61.62
C ASN A 15 -14.71 0.18 61.96
N GLN A 16 -13.99 0.54 63.05
CA GLN A 16 -12.79 -0.12 63.59
C GLN A 16 -13.03 -0.82 64.96
N GLU A 17 -12.08 -1.72 65.31
CA GLU A 17 -11.51 -1.95 66.66
C GLU A 17 -12.19 -2.82 67.77
N ASN A 18 -11.28 -3.47 68.54
CA ASN A 18 -11.34 -3.89 69.96
C ASN A 18 -11.84 -5.28 70.43
N HIS A 19 -10.84 -6.07 70.88
CA HIS A 19 -10.66 -6.73 72.20
C HIS A 19 -11.54 -7.91 72.73
N ASP A 20 -10.83 -8.79 73.45
CA ASP A 20 -11.26 -9.76 74.50
C ASP A 20 -12.19 -10.94 74.11
N LYS A 21 -12.28 -12.07 74.86
CA LYS A 21 -11.33 -12.93 75.63
C LYS A 21 -12.11 -14.17 76.14
N LYS A 22 -11.43 -15.29 76.48
CA LYS A 22 -11.93 -16.47 77.27
C LYS A 22 -12.98 -17.38 76.59
N GLU A 23 -13.21 -18.66 76.92
CA GLU A 23 -12.48 -19.75 77.65
C GLU A 23 -13.15 -21.12 77.33
N ALA A 24 -12.67 -22.22 77.95
CA ALA A 24 -13.17 -23.62 77.94
C ALA A 24 -12.81 -24.48 76.69
N GLU A 25 -12.51 -25.78 76.78
CA GLU A 25 -12.44 -26.71 77.94
C GLU A 25 -11.51 -27.93 77.66
N GLN A 26 -11.10 -28.64 78.72
CA GLN A 26 -10.36 -29.92 78.77
C GLN A 26 -10.86 -30.66 80.06
N PRO A 27 -10.70 -32.00 80.30
CA PRO A 27 -9.70 -32.94 79.76
C PRO A 27 -10.17 -34.42 79.56
N SER A 28 -9.20 -35.36 79.43
CA SER A 28 -9.22 -36.80 79.86
C SER A 28 -9.42 -37.90 78.81
N GLY A 29 -8.67 -39.01 78.94
CA GLY A 29 -8.97 -40.33 78.32
C GLY A 29 -7.77 -41.05 77.68
N ASP A 30 -7.45 -42.26 78.15
CA ASP A 30 -6.27 -43.07 77.77
C ASP A 30 -6.40 -43.90 76.46
N LEU A 31 -5.32 -44.65 76.19
CA LEU A 31 -5.22 -45.94 75.45
C LEU A 31 -4.60 -45.94 74.04
N TYR A 32 -3.38 -46.49 73.95
CA TYR A 32 -2.74 -47.01 72.72
C TYR A 32 -3.35 -48.40 72.37
N PRO A 33 -3.46 -48.82 71.09
CA PRO A 33 -2.26 -49.14 70.31
C PRO A 33 -2.25 -48.85 68.79
N ASN A 34 -1.09 -48.36 68.35
CA ASN A 34 -0.33 -48.82 67.16
C ASN A 34 -1.06 -49.01 65.81
N LYS A 35 -1.08 -47.96 64.98
CA LYS A 35 -1.01 -48.07 63.52
C LYS A 35 0.12 -47.20 62.97
N LYS A 36 0.98 -47.78 62.14
CA LYS A 36 2.16 -47.11 61.54
C LYS A 36 1.72 -45.90 60.70
N LYS A 37 2.06 -44.67 61.14
CA LYS A 37 2.06 -43.48 60.27
C LYS A 37 3.39 -43.40 59.53
N SER A 38 3.35 -43.51 58.21
CA SER A 38 4.49 -43.23 57.33
C SER A 38 4.88 -41.75 57.41
N SER A 39 6.18 -41.45 57.30
CA SER A 39 6.72 -40.10 57.41
C SER A 39 6.28 -39.18 56.26
N PRO A 40 6.11 -37.86 56.47
CA PRO A 40 5.74 -36.90 55.42
C PRO A 40 6.72 -36.81 54.23
N ILE A 41 7.93 -37.38 54.37
CA ILE A 41 8.95 -37.44 53.30
C ILE A 41 8.48 -38.28 52.10
N SER A 42 7.64 -39.31 52.30
CA SER A 42 7.17 -40.15 51.18
C SER A 42 6.17 -39.45 50.27
N GLU A 43 5.33 -38.56 50.81
CA GLU A 43 4.37 -37.79 50.00
C GLU A 43 5.08 -36.68 49.21
N ILE A 44 6.10 -36.04 49.79
CA ILE A 44 6.94 -35.06 49.10
C ILE A 44 7.68 -35.71 47.92
N ASN A 45 8.26 -36.89 48.10
CA ASN A 45 8.92 -37.62 47.02
C ASN A 45 7.94 -38.07 45.91
N PHE A 46 6.71 -38.44 46.26
CA PHE A 46 5.66 -38.75 45.28
C PHE A 46 5.23 -37.50 44.48
N ALA A 47 5.08 -36.36 45.14
CA ALA A 47 4.78 -35.07 44.49
C ALA A 47 5.92 -34.61 43.57
N MET A 48 7.19 -34.72 44.00
CA MET A 48 8.34 -34.33 43.18
C MET A 48 8.54 -35.24 41.96
N ASN A 49 8.36 -36.56 42.09
CA ASN A 49 8.39 -37.47 40.94
C ASN A 49 7.27 -37.17 39.93
N LYS A 50 6.09 -36.71 40.39
CA LYS A 50 4.98 -36.30 39.52
C LYS A 50 5.27 -35.00 38.74
N ILE A 51 6.10 -34.11 39.29
CA ILE A 51 6.56 -32.89 38.60
C ILE A 51 7.69 -33.22 37.60
N SER A 52 8.62 -34.11 37.96
CA SER A 52 9.71 -34.52 37.07
C SER A 52 9.24 -35.33 35.84
N GLY A 53 8.08 -35.99 35.93
CA GLY A 53 7.58 -36.92 34.89
C GLY A 53 6.90 -36.28 33.67
N ASN A 54 6.66 -34.97 33.63
CA ASN A 54 5.86 -34.35 32.57
C ASN A 54 6.45 -33.09 31.92
N THR A 55 7.74 -33.14 31.56
CA THR A 55 8.30 -32.24 30.55
C THR A 55 8.80 -33.04 29.35
N ARG A 56 7.87 -33.62 28.58
CA ARG A 56 8.20 -34.00 27.20
C ARG A 56 8.58 -32.70 26.47
N PRO A 57 9.69 -32.64 25.71
CA PRO A 57 9.89 -31.52 24.81
C PRO A 57 8.72 -31.53 23.82
N ASN A 58 7.87 -30.51 23.88
CA ASN A 58 6.77 -30.39 22.94
C ASN A 58 7.38 -30.21 21.54
N LYS A 59 7.36 -31.28 20.74
CA LYS A 59 7.95 -31.31 19.40
C LYS A 59 7.14 -30.52 18.37
N ASP A 60 5.97 -30.04 18.77
CA ASP A 60 4.95 -29.54 17.84
C ASP A 60 4.85 -28.01 17.84
N MET A 61 5.71 -27.33 18.61
CA MET A 61 6.12 -25.97 18.23
C MET A 61 7.20 -26.07 17.16
N GLU A 62 6.77 -26.45 15.95
CA GLU A 62 7.42 -25.96 14.74
C GLU A 62 7.35 -24.43 14.78
N VAL A 63 8.38 -23.84 15.40
CA VAL A 63 8.82 -22.52 14.98
C VAL A 63 9.06 -22.68 13.48
N GLU A 64 8.19 -22.12 12.66
CA GLU A 64 8.39 -22.04 11.22
C GLU A 64 9.64 -21.16 11.02
N ILE A 65 10.81 -21.80 11.05
CA ILE A 65 12.09 -21.18 10.75
C ILE A 65 12.03 -20.88 9.26
N ARG A 66 11.42 -19.74 8.90
CA ARG A 66 11.31 -19.27 7.51
C ARG A 66 12.65 -19.52 6.85
N PRO A 67 12.72 -20.38 5.81
CA PRO A 67 13.97 -21.01 5.41
C PRO A 67 14.98 -19.92 5.10
N LYS A 68 16.16 -20.00 5.75
CA LYS A 68 17.22 -18.99 5.73
C LYS A 68 17.69 -18.75 4.29
N ARG A 69 16.98 -17.85 3.57
CA ARG A 69 17.09 -17.62 2.12
C ARG A 69 18.56 -17.42 1.79
N SER A 70 19.15 -18.37 1.04
CA SER A 70 20.61 -18.42 0.89
C SER A 70 21.11 -17.11 0.27
N ARG A 71 22.28 -16.63 0.70
CA ARG A 71 22.82 -15.33 0.26
C ARG A 71 22.89 -15.25 -1.28
N ARG A 72 23.17 -16.37 -1.96
CA ARG A 72 23.09 -16.50 -3.43
C ARG A 72 21.67 -16.25 -3.97
N ARG A 73 20.63 -16.89 -3.42
CA ARG A 73 19.23 -16.64 -3.82
C ARG A 73 18.82 -15.18 -3.60
N GLN A 74 19.24 -14.55 -2.50
CA GLN A 74 18.95 -13.13 -2.25
C GLN A 74 19.59 -12.21 -3.30
N LEU A 75 20.84 -12.46 -3.69
CA LEU A 75 21.52 -11.69 -4.75
C LEU A 75 20.89 -11.91 -6.13
N LEU A 76 20.50 -13.15 -6.46
CA LEU A 76 19.83 -13.47 -7.73
C LEU A 76 18.45 -12.79 -7.86
N ASN A 77 17.66 -12.78 -6.77
CA ASN A 77 16.40 -12.03 -6.73
C ASN A 77 16.62 -10.54 -6.99
N ASN A 78 17.51 -9.89 -6.22
CA ASN A 78 17.78 -8.46 -6.39
C ASN A 78 18.30 -8.13 -7.81
N LEU A 79 19.12 -9.02 -8.41
CA LEU A 79 19.57 -8.86 -9.80
C LEU A 79 18.40 -8.96 -10.79
N PHE A 80 17.49 -9.94 -10.61
CA PHE A 80 16.29 -10.07 -11.41
C PHE A 80 15.38 -8.83 -11.30
N ASP A 81 15.18 -8.30 -10.09
CA ASP A 81 14.37 -7.09 -9.85
C ASP A 81 14.97 -5.87 -10.58
N VAL A 82 16.29 -5.67 -10.51
CA VAL A 82 17.00 -4.61 -11.24
C VAL A 82 16.88 -4.79 -12.76
N LEU A 83 17.04 -6.01 -13.27
CA LEU A 83 16.91 -6.30 -14.71
C LEU A 83 15.47 -6.10 -15.19
N ALA A 84 14.46 -6.45 -14.39
CA ALA A 84 13.05 -6.24 -14.70
C ALA A 84 12.69 -4.74 -14.76
N ILE A 85 13.18 -3.94 -13.79
CA ILE A 85 13.03 -2.48 -13.80
C ILE A 85 13.70 -1.89 -15.04
N ALA A 86 14.95 -2.29 -15.34
CA ALA A 86 15.70 -1.80 -16.50
C ALA A 86 15.00 -2.15 -17.82
N ALA A 87 14.54 -3.40 -17.99
CA ALA A 87 13.80 -3.83 -19.16
C ALA A 87 12.49 -3.03 -19.34
N THR A 88 11.73 -2.85 -18.26
CA THR A 88 10.48 -2.05 -18.28
C THR A 88 10.75 -0.60 -18.67
N ALA A 89 11.81 0.01 -18.14
CA ALA A 89 12.22 1.38 -18.49
C ALA A 89 12.70 1.51 -19.95
N ILE A 90 13.43 0.52 -20.46
CA ILE A 90 13.85 0.48 -21.88
C ILE A 90 12.62 0.36 -22.80
N ILE A 91 11.69 -0.54 -22.49
CA ILE A 91 10.44 -0.70 -23.27
C ILE A 91 9.62 0.59 -23.23
N PHE A 92 9.49 1.23 -22.07
CA PHE A 92 8.85 2.55 -21.94
C PHE A 92 9.53 3.59 -22.83
N GLY A 93 10.86 3.69 -22.82
CA GLY A 93 11.62 4.63 -23.65
C GLY A 93 11.44 4.38 -25.16
N LEU A 94 11.46 3.12 -25.59
CA LEU A 94 11.21 2.72 -26.99
C LEU A 94 9.80 3.12 -27.44
N ILE A 95 8.78 2.84 -26.63
CA ILE A 95 7.39 3.23 -26.92
C ILE A 95 7.23 4.75 -26.90
N TYR A 96 7.87 5.44 -25.95
CA TYR A 96 7.82 6.89 -25.82
C TYR A 96 8.28 7.59 -27.10
N LEU A 97 9.45 7.17 -27.61
CA LEU A 97 10.11 7.75 -28.79
C LEU A 97 9.46 7.31 -30.12
N LEU A 98 9.24 6.00 -30.29
CA LEU A 98 8.90 5.42 -31.60
C LEU A 98 7.40 5.37 -31.86
N ALA A 99 6.57 5.10 -30.86
CA ALA A 99 5.15 4.84 -31.09
C ALA A 99 4.36 6.14 -31.28
N LYS A 100 3.56 6.17 -32.36
CA LYS A 100 2.62 7.25 -32.67
C LYS A 100 1.26 6.98 -32.00
N PRO A 101 0.54 8.01 -31.52
CA PRO A 101 -0.82 7.84 -31.03
C PRO A 101 -1.76 7.39 -32.15
N SER A 102 -2.71 6.51 -31.81
CA SER A 102 -3.78 6.11 -32.72
C SER A 102 -4.58 7.33 -33.20
N PRO A 103 -4.83 7.50 -34.51
CA PRO A 103 -5.65 8.60 -35.00
C PRO A 103 -7.11 8.41 -34.56
N ARG A 104 -7.69 9.47 -33.99
CA ARG A 104 -9.13 9.56 -33.73
C ARG A 104 -9.73 10.79 -34.37
N GLY A 105 -10.97 10.63 -34.80
CA GLY A 105 -11.81 11.70 -35.31
C GLY A 105 -12.54 12.46 -34.20
N PHE A 106 -13.38 13.39 -34.62
CA PHE A 106 -14.22 14.21 -33.76
C PHE A 106 -15.55 14.57 -34.45
N PHE A 107 -16.48 15.14 -33.71
CA PHE A 107 -17.69 15.77 -34.24
C PHE A 107 -17.49 17.28 -34.25
N CYS A 108 -18.03 18.00 -35.24
CA CYS A 108 -17.90 19.47 -35.27
C CYS A 108 -18.42 20.11 -33.97
N ASP A 109 -19.58 19.67 -33.48
CA ASP A 109 -20.25 20.27 -32.32
C ASP A 109 -19.62 19.90 -30.97
N ASP A 110 -18.50 19.15 -30.96
CA ASP A 110 -17.78 18.81 -29.73
C ASP A 110 -17.07 20.04 -29.14
N THR A 111 -17.74 20.69 -28.20
CA THR A 111 -17.20 21.81 -27.42
C THR A 111 -16.12 21.38 -26.42
N SER A 112 -16.02 20.08 -26.08
CA SER A 112 -15.07 19.59 -25.09
C SER A 112 -13.61 19.65 -25.54
N ILE A 113 -13.37 19.78 -26.85
CA ILE A 113 -12.06 19.84 -27.51
C ILE A 113 -11.71 21.21 -28.11
N ARG A 114 -12.44 22.27 -27.70
CA ARG A 114 -12.31 23.67 -28.16
C ARG A 114 -11.74 24.64 -27.11
N TYR A 115 -11.19 24.16 -26.00
CA TYR A 115 -10.62 25.00 -24.95
C TYR A 115 -9.28 25.64 -25.37
N PRO A 116 -8.93 26.84 -24.88
CA PRO A 116 -7.63 27.43 -25.14
C PRO A 116 -6.49 26.58 -24.54
N ILE A 117 -5.35 26.60 -25.21
CA ILE A 117 -4.11 25.96 -24.74
C ILE A 117 -3.71 26.59 -23.40
N LYS A 118 -3.43 25.75 -22.39
CA LYS A 118 -2.93 26.15 -21.07
C LYS A 118 -1.69 25.34 -20.72
N PRO A 119 -0.70 25.92 -20.02
CA PRO A 119 0.44 25.17 -19.51
C PRO A 119 0.01 24.22 -18.39
N ASP A 120 0.76 23.13 -18.20
CA ASP A 120 0.54 22.18 -17.11
C ASP A 120 0.78 22.83 -15.74
N THR A 121 -0.20 22.77 -14.84
CA THR A 121 -0.07 23.28 -13.46
C THR A 121 0.99 22.53 -12.64
N ILE A 122 1.18 21.24 -12.91
CA ILE A 122 2.14 20.37 -12.23
C ILE A 122 2.87 19.56 -13.30
N PRO A 123 4.17 19.74 -13.51
CA PRO A 123 4.91 18.98 -14.53
C PRO A 123 5.15 17.54 -14.05
N MET A 124 5.15 16.59 -14.98
CA MET A 124 5.22 15.15 -14.66
C MET A 124 6.48 14.75 -13.87
N TRP A 125 7.61 15.44 -14.08
CA TRP A 125 8.85 15.18 -13.33
C TRP A 125 8.70 15.49 -11.84
N LEU A 126 7.99 16.57 -11.49
CA LEU A 126 7.79 17.01 -10.11
C LEU A 126 6.92 16.01 -9.36
N LEU A 127 5.88 15.50 -10.04
CA LEU A 127 5.07 14.41 -9.52
C LEU A 127 5.92 13.15 -9.30
N GLY A 128 6.75 12.76 -10.27
CA GLY A 128 7.66 11.60 -10.15
C GLY A 128 8.65 11.70 -8.98
N VAL A 129 9.08 12.91 -8.62
CA VAL A 129 9.88 13.15 -7.40
C VAL A 129 9.03 12.94 -6.14
N TYR A 130 7.88 13.61 -6.02
CA TYR A 130 7.07 13.55 -4.80
C TYR A 130 6.41 12.19 -4.56
N GLY A 131 5.79 11.60 -5.58
CA GLY A 131 5.17 10.27 -5.46
C GLY A 131 6.20 9.13 -5.45
N GLY A 132 7.48 9.40 -5.71
CA GLY A 132 8.57 8.44 -5.59
C GLY A 132 9.22 8.49 -4.20
N LEU A 133 9.60 9.70 -3.75
CA LEU A 133 10.23 9.89 -2.45
C LEU A 133 9.22 9.81 -1.29
N GLY A 134 8.03 10.39 -1.44
CA GLY A 134 7.00 10.45 -0.40
C GLY A 134 6.66 9.08 0.19
N PRO A 135 6.29 8.08 -0.63
CA PRO A 135 6.02 6.72 -0.14
C PRO A 135 7.17 6.06 0.61
N VAL A 136 8.41 6.20 0.09
CA VAL A 136 9.60 5.62 0.72
C VAL A 136 9.89 6.31 2.07
N ILE A 137 9.75 7.63 2.15
CA ILE A 137 9.93 8.40 3.39
C ILE A 137 8.88 7.99 4.43
N ILE A 138 7.60 7.94 4.06
CA ILE A 138 6.51 7.56 4.96
C ILE A 138 6.70 6.13 5.48
N PHE A 139 7.03 5.18 4.59
CA PHE A 139 7.35 3.80 4.99
C PHE A 139 8.52 3.74 5.99
N CYS A 140 9.62 4.45 5.72
CA CYS A 140 10.73 4.53 6.67
C CYS A 140 10.34 5.17 8.02
N ILE A 141 9.44 6.16 8.03
CA ILE A 141 8.93 6.76 9.27
C ILE A 141 8.08 5.74 10.04
N VAL A 142 7.06 5.14 9.44
CA VAL A 142 6.19 4.14 10.11
C VAL A 142 7.02 3.02 10.71
N GLU A 143 7.93 2.44 9.93
CA GLU A 143 8.78 1.33 10.33
C GLU A 143 9.74 1.71 11.48
N ILE A 144 10.27 2.95 11.52
CA ILE A 144 11.16 3.42 12.60
C ILE A 144 10.39 3.77 13.87
N TRP A 145 9.23 4.44 13.74
CA TRP A 145 8.52 5.05 14.86
C TRP A 145 7.44 4.14 15.49
N VAL A 146 6.88 3.19 14.73
CA VAL A 146 5.82 2.28 15.21
C VAL A 146 6.39 0.89 15.49
N VAL A 147 7.02 0.27 14.49
CA VAL A 147 7.39 -1.16 14.54
C VAL A 147 8.59 -1.40 15.47
N ARG A 148 9.67 -0.61 15.32
CA ARG A 148 10.89 -0.81 16.13
C ARG A 148 10.74 -0.69 17.65
N PRO A 149 10.05 0.31 18.23
CA PRO A 149 9.91 0.40 19.69
C PRO A 149 9.10 -0.78 20.26
N PHE A 150 8.11 -1.29 19.53
CA PHE A 150 7.35 -2.48 19.91
C PHE A 150 8.25 -3.73 20.01
N ASP A 151 9.14 -3.90 19.03
CA ASP A 151 10.04 -5.07 18.91
C ASP A 151 11.24 -5.06 19.90
N CYS A 152 11.49 -3.92 20.56
CA CYS A 152 12.63 -3.72 21.45
C CYS A 152 12.43 -4.25 22.89
N GLY A 153 11.20 -4.61 23.29
CA GLY A 153 10.90 -5.13 24.63
C GLY A 153 11.57 -6.48 24.98
N ARG A 154 12.25 -7.14 24.04
CA ARG A 154 12.82 -8.48 24.20
C ARG A 154 14.34 -8.47 24.32
N ARG A 155 14.84 -8.75 25.54
CA ARG A 155 16.26 -8.86 25.94
C ARG A 155 17.09 -9.58 24.86
N SER A 156 17.96 -8.86 24.16
CA SER A 156 18.62 -9.36 22.95
C SER A 156 20.15 -9.26 23.00
N ASN A 157 20.80 -10.36 22.63
CA ASN A 157 22.25 -10.48 22.55
C ASN A 157 22.81 -9.68 21.36
N LEU A 158 24.05 -9.18 21.42
CA LEU A 158 24.62 -8.27 20.41
C LEU A 158 24.59 -8.86 18.98
N ASN A 159 24.80 -10.17 18.85
CA ASN A 159 24.70 -10.88 17.57
C ASN A 159 23.27 -10.90 17.01
N ASN A 160 22.25 -10.93 17.89
CA ASN A 160 20.84 -10.85 17.49
C ASN A 160 20.48 -9.44 17.02
N ILE A 161 21.03 -8.39 17.67
CA ILE A 161 20.85 -6.99 17.23
C ILE A 161 21.46 -6.78 15.83
N LYS A 162 22.70 -7.23 15.61
CA LYS A 162 23.35 -7.17 14.28
C LYS A 162 22.54 -7.91 13.22
N ARG A 163 22.01 -9.11 13.55
CA ARG A 163 21.18 -9.89 12.63
C ARG A 163 19.86 -9.21 12.30
N ARG A 164 19.11 -8.70 13.28
CA ARG A 164 17.88 -7.92 13.06
C ARG A 164 18.15 -6.71 12.15
N ARG A 165 19.23 -5.94 12.37
CA ARG A 165 19.58 -4.81 11.48
C ARG A 165 19.83 -5.24 10.04
N ILE A 166 20.50 -6.37 9.81
CA ILE A 166 20.77 -6.90 8.47
C ILE A 166 19.47 -7.36 7.80
N ASP A 167 18.60 -8.06 8.52
CA ASP A 167 17.35 -8.57 7.96
C ASP A 167 16.35 -7.41 7.70
N TYR A 168 16.32 -6.39 8.57
CA TYR A 168 15.61 -5.11 8.35
C TYR A 168 16.04 -4.38 7.07
N LEU A 169 17.35 -4.21 6.84
CA LEU A 169 17.86 -3.54 5.65
C LEU A 169 17.49 -4.29 4.37
N LYS A 170 17.34 -5.62 4.43
CA LYS A 170 16.83 -6.41 3.30
C LYS A 170 15.35 -6.17 3.07
N THR A 171 14.53 -6.07 4.12
CA THR A 171 13.11 -5.75 4.00
C THR A 171 12.94 -4.40 3.30
N ILE A 172 13.60 -3.34 3.79
CA ILE A 172 13.55 -2.02 3.12
C ILE A 172 13.99 -2.11 1.66
N LEU A 173 15.12 -2.77 1.38
CA LEU A 173 15.63 -2.87 0.01
C LEU A 173 14.66 -3.62 -0.92
N GLN A 174 14.01 -4.68 -0.43
CA GLN A 174 13.00 -5.44 -1.18
C GLN A 174 11.73 -4.62 -1.41
N THR A 175 11.27 -3.85 -0.41
CA THR A 175 10.16 -2.91 -0.56
C THR A 175 10.47 -1.84 -1.61
N ILE A 176 11.68 -1.28 -1.61
CA ILE A 176 12.10 -0.27 -2.61
C ILE A 176 12.15 -0.87 -4.02
N PHE A 177 12.66 -2.09 -4.20
CA PHE A 177 12.65 -2.76 -5.51
C PHE A 177 11.22 -3.06 -6.00
N LEU A 178 10.35 -3.58 -5.14
CA LEU A 178 8.95 -3.84 -5.47
C LEU A 178 8.22 -2.54 -5.86
N PHE A 179 8.47 -1.46 -5.12
CA PHE A 179 7.92 -0.14 -5.41
C PHE A 179 8.41 0.41 -6.76
N GLY A 180 9.71 0.34 -7.02
CA GLY A 180 10.32 0.79 -8.28
C GLY A 180 9.80 0.02 -9.50
N LEU A 181 9.63 -1.30 -9.37
CA LEU A 181 9.04 -2.14 -10.42
C LEU A 181 7.56 -1.79 -10.66
N GLY A 182 6.79 -1.58 -9.58
CA GLY A 182 5.38 -1.17 -9.67
C GLY A 182 5.22 0.20 -10.33
N ILE A 183 6.06 1.19 -9.96
CA ILE A 183 6.12 2.50 -10.63
C ILE A 183 6.43 2.34 -12.12
N ALA A 184 7.53 1.65 -12.47
CA ALA A 184 7.95 1.51 -13.86
C ALA A 184 6.86 0.84 -14.72
N THR A 185 6.18 -0.17 -14.17
CA THR A 185 5.06 -0.85 -14.80
C THR A 185 3.84 0.07 -14.94
N CYS A 186 3.53 0.88 -13.94
CA CYS A 186 2.43 1.86 -13.98
C CYS A 186 2.66 2.92 -15.08
N PHE A 187 3.89 3.44 -15.20
CA PHE A 187 4.29 4.33 -16.29
C PHE A 187 4.14 3.64 -17.66
N LEU A 188 4.66 2.42 -17.82
CA LEU A 188 4.57 1.67 -19.06
C LEU A 188 3.11 1.43 -19.50
N ILE A 189 2.26 0.91 -18.61
CA ILE A 189 0.85 0.63 -18.90
C ILE A 189 0.11 1.91 -19.27
N THR A 190 0.34 3.01 -18.54
CA THR A 190 -0.28 4.30 -18.82
C THR A 190 0.12 4.82 -20.20
N GLU A 191 1.40 4.73 -20.55
CA GLU A 191 1.96 5.30 -21.77
C GLU A 191 1.61 4.48 -23.05
N VAL A 192 1.48 3.16 -22.88
CA VAL A 192 0.80 2.26 -23.84
C VAL A 192 -0.66 2.67 -24.00
N GLY A 193 -1.41 2.75 -22.89
CA GLY A 193 -2.83 3.10 -22.88
C GLY A 193 -3.13 4.42 -23.57
N LYS A 194 -2.29 5.44 -23.38
CA LYS A 194 -2.47 6.74 -24.05
C LYS A 194 -2.36 6.63 -25.57
N ARG A 195 -1.42 5.84 -26.09
CA ARG A 195 -1.20 5.67 -27.54
C ARG A 195 -2.23 4.75 -28.19
N THR A 196 -2.66 3.69 -27.49
CA THR A 196 -3.70 2.78 -27.99
C THR A 196 -5.08 3.45 -27.99
N ILE A 197 -5.39 4.23 -26.95
CA ILE A 197 -6.63 5.00 -26.90
C ILE A 197 -6.55 6.17 -27.88
N GLY A 198 -5.55 7.07 -27.80
CA GLY A 198 -5.41 8.18 -28.74
C GLY A 198 -6.53 9.23 -28.64
N ARG A 199 -7.12 9.42 -27.45
CA ARG A 199 -8.22 10.38 -27.25
C ARG A 199 -7.69 11.83 -27.30
N LEU A 200 -8.42 12.69 -28.00
CA LEU A 200 -8.11 14.11 -28.17
C LEU A 200 -8.15 14.88 -26.83
N ARG A 201 -7.20 15.79 -26.63
CA ARG A 201 -7.14 16.71 -25.47
C ARG A 201 -8.13 17.87 -25.64
N PRO A 202 -8.54 18.52 -24.53
CA PRO A 202 -9.50 19.61 -24.56
C PRO A 202 -9.13 20.82 -25.44
N TYR A 203 -7.86 20.97 -25.83
CA TYR A 203 -7.39 22.06 -26.70
C TYR A 203 -7.14 21.66 -28.16
N TYR A 204 -7.43 20.41 -28.55
CA TYR A 204 -7.02 19.86 -29.84
C TYR A 204 -7.49 20.68 -31.06
N LEU A 205 -8.76 21.13 -31.10
CA LEU A 205 -9.25 21.91 -32.23
C LEU A 205 -8.65 23.32 -32.28
N THR A 206 -8.34 23.93 -31.13
CA THR A 206 -7.69 25.25 -31.10
C THR A 206 -6.25 25.19 -31.61
N LEU A 207 -5.54 24.09 -31.34
CA LEU A 207 -4.19 23.85 -31.84
C LEU A 207 -4.18 23.47 -33.32
N CYS A 208 -5.03 22.52 -33.72
CA CYS A 208 -5.09 22.01 -35.10
C CYS A 208 -5.66 23.04 -36.09
N ASN A 209 -6.66 23.81 -35.66
CA ASN A 209 -7.45 24.77 -36.45
C ASN A 209 -7.67 24.34 -37.91
N PRO A 210 -8.48 23.29 -38.15
CA PRO A 210 -8.67 22.76 -39.49
C PRO A 210 -9.48 23.71 -40.38
N ASN A 211 -9.30 23.60 -41.70
CA ASN A 211 -10.06 24.38 -42.68
C ASN A 211 -11.54 23.95 -42.71
N TRP A 212 -12.37 24.60 -41.89
CA TRP A 212 -13.81 24.31 -41.76
C TRP A 212 -14.60 24.34 -43.07
N ALA A 213 -14.15 25.11 -44.07
CA ALA A 213 -14.75 25.16 -45.40
C ALA A 213 -14.70 23.81 -46.15
N ASN A 214 -13.73 22.94 -45.82
CA ASN A 214 -13.53 21.65 -46.48
C ASN A 214 -14.07 20.47 -45.64
N ILE A 215 -14.89 20.73 -44.62
CA ILE A 215 -15.36 19.74 -43.66
C ILE A 215 -16.89 19.71 -43.62
N GLU A 216 -17.46 18.58 -44.05
CA GLU A 216 -18.89 18.31 -43.91
C GLU A 216 -19.21 17.90 -42.47
N CYS A 217 -19.75 18.85 -41.69
CA CYS A 217 -20.12 18.63 -40.29
C CYS A 217 -21.40 17.82 -40.08
N THR A 218 -22.27 17.72 -41.09
CA THR A 218 -23.58 17.07 -41.00
C THR A 218 -23.83 16.17 -42.19
N LYS A 219 -24.35 14.97 -41.94
CA LYS A 219 -24.78 14.02 -42.97
C LYS A 219 -26.29 13.89 -42.98
N THR A 220 -26.90 13.98 -44.15
CA THR A 220 -28.33 13.64 -44.31
C THR A 220 -28.49 12.13 -44.42
N ILE A 221 -29.37 11.56 -43.59
CA ILE A 221 -29.77 10.15 -43.61
C ILE A 221 -31.28 10.03 -43.84
N LEU A 222 -31.71 8.97 -44.52
CA LEU A 222 -33.13 8.66 -44.68
C LEU A 222 -33.65 7.97 -43.42
N SER A 223 -34.68 8.56 -42.81
CA SER A 223 -35.44 8.00 -41.69
C SER A 223 -36.87 7.70 -42.12
N PHE A 224 -37.61 6.92 -41.31
CA PHE A 224 -39.01 6.57 -41.54
C PHE A 224 -39.93 7.80 -41.69
N SER A 225 -39.56 8.92 -41.06
CA SER A 225 -40.29 10.20 -41.13
C SER A 225 -39.76 11.19 -42.17
N GLY A 226 -38.82 10.78 -43.03
CA GLY A 226 -38.18 11.63 -44.04
C GLY A 226 -36.66 11.79 -43.86
N PRO A 227 -36.00 12.63 -44.69
CA PRO A 227 -34.57 12.91 -44.57
C PRO A 227 -34.26 13.74 -43.31
N VAL A 228 -33.28 13.32 -42.53
CA VAL A 228 -32.84 13.98 -41.28
C VAL A 228 -31.34 14.24 -41.36
N SER A 229 -30.92 15.47 -41.03
CA SER A 229 -29.50 15.82 -40.89
C SER A 229 -28.99 15.45 -39.50
N VAL A 230 -27.91 14.66 -39.43
CA VAL A 230 -27.26 14.22 -38.19
C VAL A 230 -25.78 14.66 -38.18
N PRO A 231 -25.17 14.90 -37.00
CA PRO A 231 -23.76 15.28 -36.92
C PRO A 231 -22.84 14.16 -37.46
N GLN A 232 -21.88 14.54 -38.28
CA GLN A 232 -20.93 13.63 -38.92
C GLN A 232 -19.65 13.46 -38.09
N TYR A 233 -19.18 12.23 -37.97
CA TYR A 233 -17.88 11.93 -37.38
C TYR A 233 -16.77 12.09 -38.42
N ILE A 234 -15.82 12.99 -38.15
CA ILE A 234 -14.77 13.41 -39.09
C ILE A 234 -13.47 12.71 -38.71
N THR A 235 -12.97 11.84 -39.59
CA THR A 235 -11.69 11.13 -39.41
C THR A 235 -10.54 11.71 -40.22
N ASN A 236 -10.85 12.36 -41.35
CA ASN A 236 -9.89 12.92 -42.28
C ASN A 236 -10.00 14.44 -42.25
N HIS A 237 -8.99 15.10 -41.70
CA HIS A 237 -8.88 16.55 -41.64
C HIS A 237 -7.40 16.95 -41.67
N ASN A 238 -7.09 18.03 -42.38
CA ASN A 238 -5.76 18.64 -42.34
C ASN A 238 -5.76 19.77 -41.33
N CYS A 239 -4.81 19.73 -40.39
CA CYS A 239 -4.50 20.87 -39.53
C CYS A 239 -3.71 21.93 -40.32
N ASN A 240 -3.64 23.16 -39.79
CA ASN A 240 -2.81 24.21 -40.37
C ASN A 240 -1.32 23.81 -40.40
N GLU A 241 -0.62 24.12 -41.49
CA GLU A 241 0.79 23.74 -41.72
C GLU A 241 1.78 24.38 -40.73
N THR A 242 1.36 25.44 -40.05
CA THR A 242 2.14 26.13 -39.00
C THR A 242 2.33 25.30 -37.72
N VAL A 243 1.64 24.16 -37.57
CA VAL A 243 1.58 23.38 -36.32
C VAL A 243 2.56 22.20 -36.37
N LEU A 244 3.38 22.04 -35.32
CA LEU A 244 4.36 20.97 -35.24
C LEU A 244 3.70 19.59 -34.97
N ASP A 245 4.11 18.55 -35.69
CA ASP A 245 3.61 17.16 -35.51
C ASP A 245 3.75 16.67 -34.06
N LYS A 246 4.79 17.09 -33.34
CA LYS A 246 4.99 16.74 -31.92
C LYS A 246 3.85 17.24 -31.04
N ASP A 247 3.39 18.47 -31.25
CA ASP A 247 2.33 19.08 -30.45
C ASP A 247 0.96 18.48 -30.81
N LEU A 248 0.73 18.17 -32.09
CA LEU A 248 -0.44 17.42 -32.55
C LEU A 248 -0.49 15.99 -31.98
N ARG A 249 0.67 15.31 -31.88
CA ARG A 249 0.77 14.00 -31.23
C ARG A 249 0.47 14.10 -29.73
N GLU A 250 1.03 15.08 -29.04
CA GLU A 250 0.77 15.32 -27.61
C GLU A 250 -0.72 15.65 -27.34
N ALA A 251 -1.34 16.44 -28.23
CA ALA A 251 -2.77 16.74 -28.20
C ALA A 251 -3.69 15.53 -28.44
N ARG A 252 -3.16 14.36 -28.86
CA ARG A 252 -3.87 13.07 -28.96
C ARG A 252 -3.66 12.14 -27.77
N LEU A 253 -2.95 12.59 -26.71
CA LEU A 253 -2.59 11.78 -25.54
C LEU A 253 -3.33 12.29 -24.27
N SER A 254 -4.66 12.30 -24.26
CA SER A 254 -5.46 12.77 -23.11
C SER A 254 -5.80 11.71 -22.05
N PHE A 255 -6.06 10.47 -22.47
CA PHE A 255 -6.53 9.38 -21.58
C PHE A 255 -5.71 8.09 -21.81
N PRO A 256 -5.30 7.38 -20.74
CA PRO A 256 -5.47 7.72 -19.31
C PRO A 256 -4.55 8.87 -18.86
N SER A 257 -4.92 9.54 -17.76
CA SER A 257 -4.11 10.61 -17.16
C SER A 257 -2.91 10.03 -16.41
N GLY A 258 -1.70 10.50 -16.77
CA GLY A 258 -0.46 10.05 -16.11
C GLY A 258 -0.40 10.45 -14.64
N HIS A 259 -0.79 11.69 -14.33
CA HIS A 259 -0.82 12.18 -12.96
C HIS A 259 -1.77 11.38 -12.07
N ALA A 260 -2.95 11.02 -12.61
CA ALA A 260 -3.94 10.23 -11.88
C ALA A 260 -3.47 8.79 -11.63
N SER A 261 -2.99 8.10 -12.67
CA SER A 261 -2.45 6.72 -12.55
C SER A 261 -1.37 6.64 -11.49
N TYR A 262 -0.40 7.55 -11.56
CA TYR A 262 0.78 7.52 -10.70
C TYR A 262 0.47 7.91 -9.25
N SER A 263 -0.34 8.95 -9.02
CA SER A 263 -0.76 9.35 -7.67
C SER A 263 -1.57 8.25 -6.98
N THR A 264 -2.46 7.59 -7.74
CA THR A 264 -3.25 6.46 -7.25
C THR A 264 -2.34 5.27 -6.91
N PHE A 265 -1.38 4.92 -7.77
CA PHE A 265 -0.41 3.86 -7.49
C PHE A 265 0.39 4.14 -6.21
N ALA A 266 0.93 5.35 -6.04
CA ALA A 266 1.72 5.72 -4.88
C ALA A 266 0.91 5.62 -3.57
N PHE A 267 -0.36 6.05 -3.59
CA PHE A 267 -1.27 5.94 -2.46
C PHE A 267 -1.65 4.48 -2.14
N VAL A 268 -2.01 3.68 -3.15
CA VAL A 268 -2.38 2.26 -2.96
C VAL A 268 -1.18 1.46 -2.45
N PHE A 269 0.03 1.71 -2.96
CA PHE A 269 1.23 1.06 -2.45
C PHE A 269 1.46 1.38 -0.97
N LEU A 270 1.33 2.66 -0.58
CA LEU A 270 1.41 3.06 0.82
C LEU A 270 0.38 2.35 1.70
N PHE A 271 -0.87 2.29 1.25
CA PHE A 271 -1.95 1.63 1.99
C PHE A 271 -1.73 0.12 2.18
N VAL A 272 -1.01 -0.54 1.26
CA VAL A 272 -0.73 -1.99 1.33
C VAL A 272 0.55 -2.32 2.13
N ILE A 273 1.48 -1.37 2.28
CA ILE A 273 2.81 -1.61 2.89
C ILE A 273 2.93 -1.12 4.34
N ILE A 274 1.96 -0.34 4.82
CA ILE A 274 1.80 0.14 6.21
C ILE A 274 1.02 -0.87 7.03
#